data_AF-A0A392Q5T5-F1
#
_entry.id   AF-A0A392Q5T5-F1
#
_cell.length_a   1.000
_cell.length_b   1.000
_cell.length_c   1.000
_cell.angle_alpha   90.00
_cell.angle_beta   90.00
_cell.angle_gamma   90.00
#
_symmetry.space_group_name_H-M   'P 1'
#
loop_
_entity.id
_entity.type
_entity.pdbx_description
1 polymer ?
#
loop_
_entity_poly.entity_id
_entity_poly.type
_entity_poly.pdbx_seq_one_letter_code
_entity_poly.pdbx_strand_id
1 'polypeptide(L)'
;MPTPVTAARQCLTPEAGKALDEAVTVAKRRGHAQTTSLHAVSALLSLPSSSILRDACCRSRNSAYSPRLQFKALDLCLSVSLDRAPSSHNNVSSDQEPPVSNSFMAAIKRSQANQRRHPDNFHFYHQQQ
;
A
#
# COMPACT_ATOMS: atom_id res chain seq x y z
N MET A 1 -2.35 12.43 -16.68
CA MET A 1 -3.30 12.85 -15.64
C MET A 1 -3.06 12.01 -14.39
N PRO A 2 -2.70 12.60 -13.24
CA PRO A 2 -2.67 11.88 -11.96
C PRO A 2 -4.06 11.32 -11.64
N THR A 3 -4.14 10.12 -11.04
CA THR A 3 -5.43 9.50 -10.74
C THR A 3 -5.97 10.06 -9.42
N PRO A 4 -7.21 10.60 -9.36
CA PRO A 4 -7.80 11.02 -8.09
C PRO A 4 -7.91 9.86 -7.09
N VAL A 5 -7.68 10.13 -5.81
CA VAL A 5 -7.76 9.12 -4.74
C VAL A 5 -9.14 8.43 -4.74
N THR A 6 -10.21 9.20 -4.91
CA THR A 6 -11.59 8.70 -4.99
C THR A 6 -11.78 7.67 -6.10
N ALA A 7 -11.19 7.89 -7.27
CA ALA A 7 -11.27 6.97 -8.40
C ALA A 7 -10.49 5.66 -8.13
N ALA A 8 -9.34 5.75 -7.47
CA ALA A 8 -8.60 4.56 -7.04
C ALA A 8 -9.34 3.78 -5.96
N ARG A 9 -9.99 4.47 -5.02
CA ARG A 9 -10.78 3.87 -3.93
C ARG A 9 -11.98 3.07 -4.43
N GLN A 10 -12.63 3.51 -5.50
CA GLN A 10 -13.72 2.76 -6.15
C GLN A 10 -13.29 1.41 -6.71
N CYS A 11 -11.98 1.20 -6.92
CA CYS A 11 -11.43 -0.07 -7.38
C CYS A 11 -11.05 -1.04 -6.23
N LEU A 12 -11.28 -0.66 -4.97
CA LEU A 12 -10.81 -1.40 -3.81
C LEU A 12 -11.98 -1.87 -2.93
N THR A 13 -11.74 -2.91 -2.13
CA THR A 13 -12.66 -3.27 -1.03
C THR A 13 -12.61 -2.18 0.04
N PRO A 14 -13.61 -2.11 0.95
CA PRO A 14 -13.59 -1.14 2.04
C PRO A 14 -12.32 -1.21 2.90
N GLU A 15 -11.81 -2.42 3.17
CA GLU A 15 -10.61 -2.66 3.96
C GLU A 15 -9.36 -2.15 3.24
N ALA A 16 -9.23 -2.47 1.95
CA ALA A 16 -8.13 -1.96 1.12
C ALA A 16 -8.23 -0.44 0.89
N GLY A 17 -9.45 0.11 0.90
CA GLY A 17 -9.71 1.55 0.89
C GLY A 17 -9.13 2.25 2.11
N LYS A 18 -9.30 1.69 3.33
CA LYS A 18 -8.68 2.24 4.55
C LYS A 18 -7.15 2.27 4.45
N ALA A 19 -6.55 1.25 3.84
CA ALA A 19 -5.11 1.23 3.61
C ALA A 19 -4.65 2.28 2.59
N LEU A 20 -5.47 2.57 1.56
CA LEU A 20 -5.23 3.68 0.64
C LEU A 20 -5.31 5.03 1.37
N ASP A 21 -6.30 5.22 2.24
CA ASP A 21 -6.49 6.46 3.00
C ASP A 21 -5.28 6.73 3.93
N GLU A 22 -4.75 5.70 4.59
CA GLU A 22 -3.51 5.81 5.37
C GLU A 22 -2.30 6.08 4.48
N ALA A 23 -2.20 5.45 3.31
CA ALA A 23 -1.11 5.68 2.36
C ALA A 23 -1.07 7.13 1.86
N VAL A 24 -2.23 7.71 1.58
CA VAL A 24 -2.39 9.14 1.22
C VAL A 24 -1.93 10.03 2.39
N THR A 25 -2.29 9.67 3.61
CA THR A 25 -1.86 10.39 4.82
C THR A 25 -0.34 10.34 5.01
N VAL A 26 0.31 9.21 4.73
CA VAL A 26 1.77 9.09 4.74
C VAL A 26 2.41 9.96 3.64
N ALA A 27 1.88 9.92 2.42
CA ALA A 27 2.39 10.73 1.31
C ALA A 27 2.27 12.24 1.60
N LYS A 28 1.14 12.67 2.17
CA LYS A 28 0.88 14.06 2.57
C LYS A 28 1.83 14.51 3.68
N ARG A 29 1.98 13.72 4.75
CA ARG A 29 2.91 14.02 5.86
C ARG A 29 4.36 14.17 5.41
N ARG A 30 4.77 13.46 4.36
CA ARG A 30 6.13 13.49 3.80
C ARG A 30 6.33 14.52 2.68
N GLY A 31 5.29 15.28 2.32
CA GLY A 31 5.37 16.27 1.22
C GLY A 31 5.63 15.63 -0.15
N HIS A 32 5.18 14.40 -0.35
CA HIS A 32 5.30 13.70 -1.63
C HIS A 32 4.16 14.10 -2.57
N ALA A 33 4.50 14.42 -3.83
CA ALA A 33 3.51 14.85 -4.83
C ALA A 33 2.49 13.78 -5.23
N GLN A 34 2.79 12.49 -4.99
CA GLN A 34 1.93 11.39 -5.39
C GLN A 34 1.91 10.27 -4.34
N THR A 35 0.75 9.65 -4.20
CA THR A 35 0.57 8.40 -3.48
C THR A 35 1.03 7.24 -4.36
N THR A 36 2.13 6.60 -3.99
CA THR A 36 2.75 5.47 -4.71
C THR A 36 2.52 4.13 -4.02
N SER A 37 2.87 3.03 -4.69
CA SER A 37 2.82 1.68 -4.10
C SER A 37 3.67 1.53 -2.84
N LEU A 38 4.73 2.34 -2.69
CA LEU A 38 5.59 2.31 -1.49
C LEU A 38 4.82 2.75 -0.25
N HIS A 39 4.00 3.80 -0.37
CA HIS A 39 3.11 4.27 0.69
C HIS A 39 2.06 3.20 1.02
N ALA A 40 1.49 2.56 -0.01
CA ALA A 40 0.49 1.51 0.18
C ALA A 40 1.05 0.31 0.95
N VAL A 41 2.27 -0.14 0.63
CA VAL A 41 2.91 -1.26 1.35
C VAL A 41 3.24 -0.87 2.79
N SER A 42 3.75 0.35 3.04
CA SER A 42 4.00 0.84 4.39
C SER A 42 2.72 0.95 5.22
N ALA A 43 1.65 1.51 4.64
CA ALA A 43 0.34 1.61 5.28
C ALA A 43 -0.23 0.23 5.60
N LEU A 44 -0.25 -0.68 4.62
CA LEU A 44 -0.68 -2.06 4.81
C LEU A 44 0.08 -2.67 5.98
N LEU A 45 1.41 -2.70 5.96
CA LEU A 45 2.18 -3.31 7.06
C LEU A 45 1.98 -2.66 8.43
N SER A 46 1.54 -1.40 8.50
CA SER A 46 1.27 -0.68 9.75
C SER A 46 -0.12 -0.95 10.32
N LEU A 47 -1.09 -1.28 9.47
CA LEU A 47 -2.46 -1.58 9.88
C LEU A 47 -2.54 -2.92 10.64
N PRO A 48 -3.11 -2.96 11.86
CA PRO A 48 -3.30 -4.21 12.59
C PRO A 48 -4.15 -5.23 11.82
N SER A 49 -5.06 -4.74 10.97
CA SER A 49 -5.97 -5.53 10.14
C SER A 49 -5.28 -6.21 8.93
N SER A 50 -4.02 -5.90 8.63
CA SER A 50 -3.32 -6.42 7.44
C SER A 50 -2.61 -7.76 7.68
N SER A 51 -3.16 -8.64 8.53
CA SER A 51 -2.53 -9.93 8.88
C SER A 51 -2.06 -10.69 7.64
N ILE A 52 -2.86 -10.68 6.57
CA ILE A 52 -2.58 -11.36 5.30
C ILE A 52 -1.23 -10.98 4.70
N LEU A 53 -0.88 -9.68 4.63
CA LEU A 53 0.40 -9.27 4.02
C LEU A 53 1.58 -9.68 4.91
N ARG A 54 1.42 -9.57 6.23
CA ARG A 54 2.43 -10.05 7.18
C ARG A 54 2.59 -11.57 7.07
N ASP A 55 1.51 -12.33 7.06
CA ASP A 55 1.56 -13.79 6.94
C ASP A 55 2.17 -14.24 5.61
N ALA A 56 1.83 -13.57 4.50
CA ALA A 56 2.47 -13.81 3.20
C ALA A 56 3.97 -13.52 3.23
N CYS A 57 4.40 -12.42 3.86
CA CYS A 57 5.80 -12.09 4.05
C CYS A 57 6.54 -13.13 4.93
N CYS A 58 5.89 -13.65 5.99
CA CYS A 58 6.45 -14.73 6.82
C CYS A 58 6.70 -16.00 5.99
N ARG A 59 5.72 -16.39 5.16
CA ARG A 59 5.80 -17.61 4.34
C ARG A 59 6.82 -17.52 3.20
N SER A 60 7.01 -16.33 2.64
CA SER A 60 7.89 -16.13 1.48
C SER A 60 9.38 -16.05 1.83
N ARG A 61 9.74 -15.86 3.11
CA ARG A 61 11.11 -15.52 3.51
C ARG A 61 11.90 -16.73 3.98
N ASN A 62 13.21 -16.65 3.76
CA ASN A 62 14.17 -17.65 4.20
C ASN A 62 14.23 -17.70 5.74
N SER A 63 14.29 -18.91 6.31
CA SER A 63 14.32 -19.20 7.76
C SER A 63 15.57 -18.66 8.48
N ALA A 64 16.53 -18.08 7.76
CA ALA A 64 17.79 -17.57 8.33
C ALA A 64 17.62 -16.51 9.44
N TYR A 65 16.48 -15.82 9.51
CA TYR A 65 16.23 -14.79 10.55
C TYR A 65 14.81 -14.91 11.12
N SER A 66 14.64 -14.47 12.37
CA SER A 66 13.31 -14.45 13.00
C SER A 66 12.34 -13.51 12.25
N PRO A 67 11.04 -13.86 12.14
CA PRO A 67 10.05 -13.02 11.49
C PRO A 67 10.00 -11.58 12.05
N ARG A 68 10.20 -11.43 13.37
CA ARG A 68 10.25 -10.12 14.04
C ARG A 68 11.37 -9.23 13.50
N LEU A 69 12.59 -9.76 13.40
CA LEU A 69 13.73 -9.01 12.87
C LEU A 69 13.54 -8.67 11.40
N GLN A 70 13.00 -9.63 10.65
CA GLN A 70 12.67 -9.49 9.24
C GLN A 70 11.67 -8.36 8.95
N PHE A 71 10.61 -8.23 9.74
CA PHE A 71 9.66 -7.12 9.61
C PHE A 71 10.26 -5.78 9.98
N LYS A 72 11.05 -5.71 11.07
CA LYS A 72 11.76 -4.48 11.43
C LYS A 72 12.68 -4.00 10.31
N ALA A 73 13.41 -4.92 9.69
CA ALA A 73 14.27 -4.59 8.55
C ALA A 73 13.44 -4.11 7.35
N LEU A 74 12.30 -4.75 7.05
CA LEU A 74 11.42 -4.33 5.96
C LEU A 74 10.85 -2.92 6.21
N ASP A 75 10.36 -2.65 7.41
CA ASP A 75 9.82 -1.36 7.82
C ASP A 75 10.88 -0.24 7.73
N LEU A 76 12.10 -0.53 8.17
CA LEU A 76 13.24 0.38 8.01
C LEU A 76 13.55 0.65 6.53
N CYS A 77 13.62 -0.39 5.70
CA CYS A 77 13.88 -0.24 4.27
C CYS A 77 12.81 0.61 3.58
N LEU A 78 11.53 0.43 3.94
CA LEU A 78 10.42 1.22 3.41
C LEU A 78 10.54 2.68 3.85
N SER A 79 10.83 2.92 5.13
CA SER A 79 11.01 4.27 5.68
C SER A 79 12.16 5.01 4.98
N VAL A 80 13.34 4.38 4.86
CA VAL A 80 14.49 4.96 4.15
C VAL A 80 14.19 5.20 2.67
N SER A 81 13.45 4.30 2.03
CA SER A 81 13.06 4.48 0.63
C SER A 81 12.08 5.64 0.45
N LEU A 82 11.21 5.87 1.43
CA LEU A 82 10.32 7.04 1.45
C LEU A 82 11.10 8.32 1.73
N ASP A 83 12.10 8.31 2.61
CA ASP A 83 12.94 9.49 2.90
C ASP A 83 13.77 9.94 1.68
N ARG A 84 14.15 8.99 0.83
CA ARG A 84 14.92 9.27 -0.41
C ARG A 84 14.05 9.68 -1.59
N ALA A 85 12.73 9.58 -1.48
CA ALA A 85 11.84 9.94 -2.56
C ALA A 85 11.85 11.47 -2.79
N PRO A 86 11.66 11.94 -4.03
CA PRO A 86 11.62 13.37 -4.31
C PRO A 86 10.40 14.00 -3.62
N SER A 87 10.65 14.87 -2.63
CA SER A 87 9.63 15.70 -2.00
C SER A 87 9.31 16.89 -2.91
N SER A 88 8.03 17.14 -3.17
CA SER A 88 7.64 18.33 -3.90
C SER A 88 7.42 19.45 -2.89
N HIS A 89 8.48 20.17 -2.58
CA HIS A 89 8.44 21.32 -1.67
C HIS A 89 7.68 22.52 -2.28
N ASN A 90 7.29 22.41 -3.55
CA ASN A 90 6.56 23.42 -4.29
C ASN A 90 5.08 23.00 -4.44
N ASN A 91 4.22 23.78 -3.77
CA ASN A 91 2.91 24.18 -4.26
C ASN A 91 1.75 23.15 -4.26
N VAL A 92 1.78 22.13 -3.41
CA VAL A 92 0.52 21.44 -3.05
C VAL A 92 -0.09 22.23 -1.90
N SER A 93 -1.20 22.91 -2.15
CA SER A 93 -2.02 23.50 -1.08
C SER A 93 -2.25 22.44 0.00
N SER A 94 -2.09 22.81 1.27
CA SER A 94 -2.24 21.91 2.43
C SER A 94 -3.57 21.14 2.44
N ASP A 95 -4.55 21.60 1.67
CA ASP A 95 -5.89 21.04 1.58
C ASP A 95 -6.06 19.98 0.50
N GLN A 96 -5.11 19.81 -0.44
CA GLN A 96 -5.21 18.76 -1.46
C GLN A 96 -4.49 17.47 -1.04
N GLU A 97 -5.20 16.35 -1.23
CA GLU A 97 -4.64 15.01 -1.10
C GLU A 97 -3.72 14.68 -2.29
N PRO A 98 -2.54 14.08 -2.05
CA PRO A 98 -1.65 13.68 -3.12
C PRO A 98 -2.30 12.59 -4.00
N PRO A 99 -2.47 12.83 -5.30
CA PRO A 99 -3.15 11.89 -6.20
C PRO A 99 -2.35 10.58 -6.33
N VAL A 100 -3.03 9.52 -6.76
CA VAL A 100 -2.43 8.22 -6.98
C VAL A 100 -1.55 8.23 -8.22
N SER A 101 -0.35 7.66 -8.10
CA SER A 101 0.59 7.52 -9.22
C SER A 101 0.06 6.53 -10.28
N ASN A 102 0.43 6.74 -11.54
CA ASN A 102 0.01 5.86 -12.64
C ASN A 102 0.45 4.40 -12.41
N SER A 103 1.67 4.20 -11.89
CA SER A 103 2.20 2.88 -11.59
C SER A 103 1.40 2.17 -10.49
N PHE A 104 0.96 2.91 -9.47
CA PHE A 104 0.15 2.34 -8.40
C PHE A 104 -1.28 2.05 -8.87
N MET A 105 -1.91 2.96 -9.62
CA MET A 105 -3.22 2.68 -10.22
C MET A 105 -3.18 1.46 -11.17
N ALA A 106 -2.09 1.28 -11.92
CA ALA A 106 -1.89 0.09 -12.73
C ALA A 106 -1.79 -1.18 -11.87
N ALA A 107 -1.15 -1.13 -10.71
CA ALA A 107 -1.12 -2.25 -9.78
C ALA A 107 -2.52 -2.59 -9.22
N ILE A 108 -3.32 -1.58 -8.87
CA ILE A 108 -4.73 -1.76 -8.44
C ILE A 108 -5.56 -2.42 -9.54
N LYS A 109 -5.44 -1.96 -10.78
CA LYS A 109 -6.17 -2.56 -11.91
C LYS A 109 -5.74 -4.01 -12.17
N ARG A 110 -4.44 -4.32 -12.03
CA ARG A 110 -3.94 -5.69 -12.14
C ARG A 110 -4.47 -6.58 -11.02
N SER A 111 -4.55 -6.09 -9.78
CA SER A 111 -5.11 -6.89 -8.68
C SER A 111 -6.59 -7.17 -8.91
N GLN A 112 -7.38 -6.20 -9.38
CA GLN A 112 -8.78 -6.44 -9.77
C GLN A 112 -8.91 -7.48 -10.87
N ALA A 113 -8.10 -7.39 -11.93
CA ALA A 113 -8.09 -8.38 -13.00
C ALA A 113 -7.74 -9.78 -12.48
N ASN A 114 -6.82 -9.88 -11.52
CA ASN A 114 -6.45 -11.13 -10.87
C ASN A 114 -7.61 -11.71 -10.06
N GLN A 115 -8.33 -10.89 -9.29
CA GLN A 115 -9.52 -11.32 -8.53
C GLN A 115 -10.61 -11.86 -9.45
N ARG A 116 -10.86 -11.21 -10.60
CA ARG A 116 -11.84 -11.67 -11.59
C ARG A 116 -11.48 -13.01 -12.23
N ARG A 117 -10.19 -13.31 -12.39
CA ARG A 117 -9.69 -14.57 -12.96
C ARG A 117 -9.68 -15.73 -11.97
N HIS A 118 -9.64 -15.43 -10.66
CA HIS A 118 -9.51 -16.42 -9.61
C HIS A 118 -10.52 -16.17 -8.47
N PRO A 119 -11.84 -16.22 -8.75
CA PRO A 119 -12.88 -15.91 -7.77
C PRO A 119 -12.85 -16.86 -6.56
N ASP A 120 -12.48 -18.13 -6.76
CA ASP A 120 -12.44 -19.14 -5.69
C ASP A 120 -11.35 -18.87 -4.64
N ASN A 121 -10.23 -18.26 -5.05
CA ASN A 121 -9.17 -17.86 -4.11
C ASN A 121 -9.67 -16.80 -3.12
N PHE A 122 -10.55 -15.88 -3.55
CA PHE A 122 -11.09 -14.85 -2.67
C PHE A 122 -11.89 -15.48 -1.52
N HIS A 123 -12.74 -16.46 -1.81
CA HIS A 123 -13.52 -17.19 -0.81
C HIS A 123 -12.63 -18.02 0.12
N PHE A 124 -11.59 -18.66 -0.41
CA PHE A 124 -10.68 -19.49 0.38
C PHE A 124 -9.93 -18.69 1.46
N TYR A 125 -9.50 -17.45 1.17
CA TYR A 125 -8.84 -16.59 2.15
C TYR A 125 -9.82 -15.90 3.11
N HIS A 126 -11.09 -15.70 2.72
CA HIS A 126 -12.12 -15.15 3.61
C HIS A 126 -12.65 -16.18 4.61
N GLN A 127 -12.58 -17.48 4.28
CA GLN A 127 -13.03 -18.57 5.16
C GLN A 127 -11.98 -18.96 6.22
N GLN A 128 -10.73 -18.52 6.09
CA GLN A 128 -9.64 -18.76 7.04
C GLN A 128 -9.39 -17.61 8.03
N GLN A 129 -10.18 -16.53 7.97
CA GLN A 129 -10.20 -15.45 8.97
C GLN A 129 -11.32 -15.67 9.98
#